data_AF-A0AA50VTI7-F1
#
_entry.id   AF-A0AA50VTI7-F1
#
_cell.length_a   1.000
_cell.length_b   1.000
_cell.length_c   1.000
_cell.angle_alpha   90.00
_cell.angle_beta   90.00
_cell.angle_gamma   90.00
#
_symmetry.space_group_name_H-M   'P 1'
#
loop_
_entity.id
_entity.type
_entity.pdbx_description
1 polymer ?
#
loop_
_entity_poly.entity_id
_entity_poly.type
_entity_poly.pdbx_seq_one_letter_code
_entity_poly.pdbx_strand_id
1 'polypeptide(L)'
;NTQTKHLPKDAQVIMSIMKEIGITDYEPRVVNQLLEFTYRYVTSVLDDARVFANHAKKKTIDLEDVRLAVQMQLDKSFTNPPPREVLLEIARVKNVNPLPLIKPHCGLRLPP
;
A
#
# COMPACT_ATOMS: atom_id res chain seq x y z
N ASN A 1 -38.92 -5.43 -10.71
CA ASN A 1 -38.51 -4.26 -11.51
C ASN A 1 -37.39 -3.49 -10.81
N THR A 2 -36.20 -4.07 -10.75
CA THR A 2 -34.99 -3.37 -10.31
C THR A 2 -34.33 -2.80 -11.56
N GLN A 3 -34.45 -1.49 -11.76
CA GLN A 3 -33.71 -0.76 -12.79
C GLN A 3 -32.23 -1.19 -12.70
N THR A 4 -31.72 -1.78 -13.77
CA THR A 4 -30.28 -1.93 -13.99
C THR A 4 -29.69 -0.52 -14.04
N LYS A 5 -29.32 0.02 -12.87
CA LYS A 5 -28.51 1.22 -12.75
C LYS A 5 -27.28 0.96 -13.60
N HIS A 6 -27.15 1.71 -14.69
CA HIS A 6 -26.07 1.55 -15.64
C HIS A 6 -24.75 1.90 -14.94
N LEU A 7 -24.10 0.90 -14.33
CA LEU A 7 -22.83 1.11 -13.63
C LEU A 7 -21.78 1.59 -14.64
N PRO A 8 -20.94 2.58 -14.27
CA PRO A 8 -19.81 2.99 -15.09
C PRO A 8 -18.92 1.80 -15.47
N LYS A 9 -18.27 1.85 -16.64
CA LYS A 9 -17.42 0.74 -17.13
C LYS A 9 -16.32 0.38 -16.12
N ASP A 10 -15.68 1.37 -15.51
CA ASP A 10 -14.60 1.15 -14.53
C ASP A 10 -15.11 0.45 -13.26
N ALA A 11 -16.36 0.71 -12.86
CA ALA A 11 -17.00 0.01 -11.75
C ALA A 11 -17.19 -1.48 -12.09
N GLN A 12 -17.59 -1.80 -13.33
CA GLN A 12 -17.73 -3.17 -13.79
C GLN A 12 -16.38 -3.90 -13.84
N VAL A 13 -15.30 -3.20 -14.21
CA VAL A 13 -13.93 -3.75 -14.16
C VAL A 13 -13.53 -4.07 -12.72
N ILE A 14 -13.75 -3.16 -11.77
CA ILE A 14 -13.45 -3.41 -10.35
C ILE A 14 -14.24 -4.61 -9.81
N MET A 15 -15.53 -4.69 -10.12
CA MET A 15 -16.35 -5.85 -9.72
C MET A 15 -15.83 -7.16 -10.34
N SER A 16 -15.34 -7.11 -11.58
CA SER A 16 -14.77 -8.29 -12.25
C SER A 16 -13.46 -8.73 -11.59
N ILE A 17 -12.57 -7.78 -11.25
CA ILE A 17 -11.34 -8.05 -10.50
C ILE A 17 -11.68 -8.68 -9.14
N MET A 18 -12.61 -8.10 -8.39
CA MET A 18 -13.05 -8.61 -7.08
C MET A 18 -13.57 -10.05 -7.19
N LYS A 19 -14.36 -10.35 -8.22
CA LYS A 19 -14.87 -11.69 -8.49
C LYS A 19 -13.75 -12.68 -8.81
N GLU A 20 -12.75 -12.28 -9.59
CA GLU A 20 -11.59 -13.13 -9.96
C GLU A 20 -10.73 -13.51 -8.75
N ILE A 21 -10.56 -12.58 -7.80
CA ILE A 21 -9.85 -12.84 -6.53
C ILE A 21 -10.71 -13.54 -5.47
N GLY A 22 -11.95 -13.94 -5.81
CA GLY A 22 -12.84 -14.71 -4.94
C GLY A 22 -13.66 -13.87 -3.95
N ILE A 23 -13.70 -12.55 -4.08
CA ILE A 23 -14.54 -11.68 -3.24
C ILE A 23 -15.93 -11.57 -3.87
N THR A 24 -16.88 -12.32 -3.31
CA THR A 24 -18.27 -12.38 -3.80
C THR A 24 -19.27 -11.63 -2.93
N ASP A 25 -18.92 -11.35 -1.68
CA ASP A 25 -19.77 -10.64 -0.71
C ASP A 25 -19.05 -9.38 -0.21
N TYR A 26 -19.61 -8.21 -0.53
CA TYR A 26 -19.04 -6.91 -0.20
C TYR A 26 -20.13 -5.83 -0.24
N GLU A 27 -19.95 -4.79 0.58
CA GLU A 27 -20.83 -3.63 0.52
C GLU A 27 -20.69 -2.90 -0.83
N PRO A 28 -21.79 -2.42 -1.46
CA PRO A 28 -21.71 -1.67 -2.71
C PRO A 28 -20.77 -0.45 -2.66
N ARG A 29 -20.54 0.12 -1.47
CA ARG A 29 -19.62 1.25 -1.27
C ARG A 29 -18.16 0.90 -1.53
N VAL A 30 -17.75 -0.36 -1.39
CA VAL A 30 -16.37 -0.82 -1.65
C VAL A 30 -15.95 -0.51 -3.09
N VAL A 31 -16.85 -0.69 -4.06
CA VAL A 31 -16.57 -0.37 -5.47
C VAL A 31 -16.25 1.11 -5.63
N ASN A 32 -17.01 2.00 -5.00
CA ASN A 32 -16.76 3.44 -5.05
C ASN A 32 -15.41 3.81 -4.38
N GLN A 33 -15.07 3.16 -3.27
CA GLN A 33 -13.79 3.39 -2.58
C GLN A 33 -12.60 2.93 -3.43
N LEU A 34 -12.72 1.78 -4.12
CA LEU A 34 -11.69 1.28 -5.02
C LEU A 34 -11.57 2.15 -6.28
N LEU A 35 -12.67 2.68 -6.81
CA LEU A 35 -12.64 3.68 -7.88
C LEU A 35 -11.89 4.94 -7.45
N GLU A 36 -12.23 5.47 -6.28
CA GLU A 36 -11.60 6.67 -5.73
C GLU A 36 -10.10 6.44 -5.49
N PHE A 37 -9.73 5.28 -4.93
CA PHE A 37 -8.34 4.88 -4.77
C PHE A 37 -7.61 4.83 -6.11
N THR A 38 -8.19 4.18 -7.12
CA THR A 38 -7.59 4.05 -8.45
C THR A 38 -7.36 5.42 -9.08
N TYR A 39 -8.36 6.30 -9.02
CA TYR A 39 -8.26 7.65 -9.54
C TYR A 39 -7.18 8.46 -8.82
N ARG A 40 -7.16 8.44 -7.48
CA ARG A 40 -6.14 9.13 -6.68
C ARG A 40 -4.73 8.59 -6.97
N TYR A 41 -4.57 7.28 -7.06
CA TYR A 41 -3.28 6.64 -7.34
C TYR A 41 -2.75 7.03 -8.72
N VAL A 42 -3.57 6.89 -9.78
CA VAL A 42 -3.15 7.23 -11.15
C VAL A 42 -2.84 8.72 -11.27
N THR A 43 -3.65 9.59 -10.64
CA THR A 43 -3.38 11.04 -10.63
C THR A 43 -2.04 11.35 -9.99
N SER A 44 -1.75 10.77 -8.81
CA SER A 44 -0.49 10.95 -8.11
C SER A 44 0.71 10.49 -8.94
N VAL A 45 0.62 9.31 -9.57
CA VAL A 45 1.68 8.78 -10.44
C VAL A 45 1.92 9.69 -11.64
N LEU A 46 0.87 10.21 -12.27
CA LEU A 46 1.00 11.11 -13.42
C LEU A 46 1.52 12.49 -13.04
N ASP A 47 1.22 12.99 -11.84
CA ASP A 47 1.78 14.24 -11.34
C ASP A 47 3.28 14.11 -11.08
N ASP A 48 3.73 13.01 -10.46
CA ASP A 48 5.16 12.72 -10.27
C ASP A 48 5.87 12.51 -11.62
N ALA A 49 5.28 11.76 -12.54
CA ALA A 49 5.83 11.56 -13.88
C ALA A 49 5.97 12.89 -14.64
N ARG A 50 5.02 13.82 -14.48
CA ARG A 50 5.13 15.17 -15.05
C ARG A 50 6.30 15.94 -14.46
N VAL A 51 6.52 15.84 -13.15
CA VAL A 51 7.68 16.47 -12.49
C VAL A 51 8.99 15.92 -13.04
N PHE A 52 9.09 14.59 -13.25
CA PHE A 52 10.29 13.97 -13.82
C PHE A 52 10.54 14.36 -15.26
N ALA A 53 9.50 14.34 -16.10
CA ALA A 53 9.58 14.80 -17.49
C ALA A 53 10.07 16.25 -17.57
N ASN A 54 9.51 17.13 -16.73
CA ASN A 54 9.91 18.54 -16.65
C ASN A 54 11.36 18.71 -16.19
N HIS A 55 11.80 17.93 -15.21
CA HIS A 55 13.19 17.92 -14.73
C HIS A 55 14.16 17.51 -15.85
N ALA A 56 13.78 16.54 -16.67
CA ALA A 56 14.51 16.10 -17.84
C ALA A 56 14.35 17.02 -19.07
N LYS A 57 13.65 18.16 -18.93
CA LYS A 57 13.34 19.12 -20.01
C LYS A 57 12.58 18.49 -21.20
N LYS A 58 11.83 17.41 -20.95
CA LYS A 58 10.94 16.79 -21.93
C LYS A 58 9.65 17.61 -22.06
N LYS A 59 9.05 17.65 -23.25
CA LYS A 59 7.78 18.34 -23.51
C LYS A 59 6.55 17.48 -23.20
N THR A 60 6.74 16.16 -23.17
CA THR A 60 5.68 15.15 -22.97
C THR A 60 6.21 14.08 -22.02
N ILE A 61 5.31 13.50 -21.24
CA ILE A 61 5.60 12.35 -20.38
C ILE A 61 5.88 11.14 -21.27
N ASP A 62 6.97 10.42 -21.01
CA ASP A 62 7.25 9.14 -21.65
C ASP A 62 7.15 7.95 -20.68
N LEU A 63 7.42 6.76 -21.19
CA LEU A 63 7.31 5.52 -20.42
C LEU A 63 8.30 5.46 -19.24
N GLU A 64 9.49 6.05 -19.38
CA GLU A 64 10.50 6.03 -18.33
C GLU A 64 10.10 6.92 -17.17
N ASP A 65 9.47 8.07 -17.46
CA ASP A 65 8.94 8.96 -16.43
C ASP A 65 7.86 8.27 -15.59
N VAL A 66 6.94 7.54 -16.23
CA VAL A 66 5.88 6.79 -15.53
C VAL A 66 6.45 5.62 -14.73
N ARG A 67 7.42 4.87 -15.29
CA ARG A 67 8.08 3.78 -14.57
C ARG A 67 8.78 4.28 -13.31
N LEU A 68 9.49 5.39 -13.40
CA LEU A 68 10.15 6.02 -12.25
C LEU A 68 9.12 6.46 -11.19
N ALA A 69 8.02 7.07 -11.60
CA ALA A 69 6.94 7.48 -10.69
C ALA A 69 6.29 6.29 -9.97
N VAL A 70 6.00 5.20 -10.69
CA VAL A 70 5.47 3.99 -10.05
C VAL A 70 6.46 3.43 -9.04
N GLN A 71 7.75 3.33 -9.39
CA GLN A 71 8.77 2.80 -8.48
C GLN A 71 8.87 3.64 -7.20
N MET A 72 8.95 4.97 -7.33
CA MET A 72 9.04 5.87 -6.17
C MET A 72 7.78 5.82 -5.30
N GLN A 73 6.61 5.68 -5.91
CA GLN A 73 5.35 5.54 -5.18
C GLN A 73 5.28 4.21 -4.42
N LEU A 74 5.80 3.12 -4.99
CA LEU A 74 5.92 1.82 -4.32
C LEU A 74 6.82 1.91 -3.09
N ASP A 75 8.00 2.50 -3.23
CA ASP A 75 8.97 2.62 -2.14
C ASP A 75 8.46 3.49 -0.98
N LYS A 76 7.60 4.48 -1.27
CA LYS A 76 7.04 5.40 -0.28
C LYS A 76 5.77 4.87 0.41
N SER A 77 4.86 4.27 -0.34
CA SER A 77 3.51 3.95 0.15
C SER A 77 3.28 2.47 0.46
N PHE A 78 4.09 1.57 -0.10
CA PHE A 78 3.90 0.14 0.06
C PHE A 78 5.10 -0.45 0.78
N THR A 79 4.98 -0.56 2.10
CA THR A 79 6.01 -1.20 2.91
C THR A 79 5.75 -2.69 2.97
N ASN A 80 6.81 -3.47 2.75
CA ASN A 80 6.80 -4.89 3.07
C ASN A 80 7.33 -5.08 4.49
N PRO A 81 6.88 -6.12 5.21
CA PRO A 81 7.53 -6.49 6.46
C PRO A 81 9.03 -6.72 6.22
N PRO A 82 9.90 -6.44 7.21
CA PRO A 82 11.33 -6.65 7.05
C PRO A 82 11.65 -8.09 6.60
N PRO A 83 12.65 -8.27 5.73
CA PRO A 83 13.04 -9.60 5.27
C PRO A 83 13.36 -10.54 6.43
N ARG A 84 13.12 -11.84 6.24
CA ARG A 84 13.34 -12.87 7.26
C ARG A 84 14.75 -12.84 7.84
N GLU A 85 15.76 -12.59 7.01
CA GLU A 85 17.17 -12.53 7.43
C GLU A 85 17.42 -11.38 8.42
N VAL A 86 16.81 -10.22 8.18
CA VAL A 86 16.89 -9.06 9.09
C VAL A 86 16.23 -9.41 10.43
N LEU A 87 15.07 -10.07 10.40
CA LEU A 87 14.38 -10.52 11.63
C LEU A 87 15.20 -11.54 12.41
N LEU A 88 15.88 -12.47 11.73
CA LEU A 88 16.73 -13.47 12.36
C LEU A 88 17.95 -12.84 13.04
N GLU A 89 18.59 -11.86 12.41
CA GLU A 89 19.74 -11.19 13.02
C GLU A 89 19.32 -10.38 14.25
N ILE A 90 18.19 -9.66 14.17
CA ILE A 90 17.63 -8.95 15.34
C ILE A 90 17.31 -9.94 16.46
N ALA A 91 16.67 -11.07 16.13
CA ALA A 91 16.35 -12.12 17.09
C ALA A 91 17.61 -12.69 17.75
N ARG A 92 18.66 -12.98 16.98
CA ARG A 92 19.94 -13.47 17.51
C ARG A 92 20.56 -12.47 18.51
N VAL A 93 20.61 -11.19 18.14
CA VAL A 93 21.16 -10.12 18.99
C VAL A 93 20.34 -9.92 20.27
N LYS A 94 19.01 -10.09 20.22
CA LYS A 94 18.16 -9.95 21.41
C LYS A 94 18.17 -11.18 22.30
N ASN A 95 18.13 -12.37 21.70
CA ASN A 95 17.99 -13.64 22.42
C ASN A 95 19.28 -14.11 23.09
N VAL A 96 20.44 -13.51 22.77
CA VAL A 96 21.70 -13.79 23.51
C VAL A 96 21.70 -13.19 24.91
N ASN A 97 20.88 -12.15 25.16
CA ASN A 97 20.83 -11.50 26.45
C ASN A 97 19.96 -12.32 27.41
N PRO A 98 20.49 -12.78 28.57
CA PRO A 98 19.69 -13.49 29.55
C PRO A 98 18.61 -12.58 30.12
N LEU A 99 17.50 -13.20 30.55
CA LEU A 99 16.40 -12.48 31.16
C LEU A 99 16.87 -11.79 32.46
N PRO A 100 16.47 -10.54 32.72
CA PRO A 100 16.83 -9.84 33.94
C PRO A 100 16.16 -10.50 35.16
N LEU A 101 16.88 -10.56 36.27
CA LEU A 101 16.37 -11.09 37.53
C LEU A 101 15.15 -10.29 38.00
N ILE A 102 14.12 -11.01 38.42
CA ILE A 102 12.87 -10.41 38.90
C ILE A 102 13.08 -9.96 40.35
N LYS A 103 13.29 -8.65 40.57
CA LYS A 103 13.31 -8.06 41.93
C LYS A 103 11.92 -8.15 42.59
N PRO A 104 11.79 -8.66 43.83
CA PRO A 104 10.51 -8.62 44.54
C PRO A 104 10.10 -7.17 44.79
N HIS A 105 9.00 -6.73 44.18
CA HIS A 105 8.43 -5.40 44.32
C HIS A 105 6.92 -5.53 44.23
N CYS A 106 6.17 -4.80 45.06
CA CYS A 106 4.72 -4.79 45.02
C CYS A 106 4.24 -3.68 44.07
N GLY A 107 3.66 -4.03 42.93
CA GLY A 107 3.11 -3.06 41.95
C GLY A 107 3.49 -3.32 40.50
N LEU A 108 2.90 -2.54 39.58
CA LEU A 108 3.15 -2.60 38.14
C LEU A 108 4.57 -2.12 37.81
N ARG A 109 5.28 -2.86 36.94
CA ARG A 109 6.58 -2.43 36.41
C ARG A 109 6.36 -1.62 35.15
N LEU A 110 6.45 -0.30 35.29
CA LEU A 110 6.39 0.62 34.15
C LEU A 110 7.80 0.85 33.59
N PRO A 111 7.94 1.11 32.28
CA PRO A 111 9.13 1.75 31.75
C PRO A 111 9.40 3.07 32.51
N PRO A 112 10.66 3.49 32.69
CA PRO A 112 11.01 4.78 33.29
C PRO A 112 10.47 5.96 32.47
#